data_AF-A0A8J7XVM2-F1
#
_entry.id   AF-A0A8J7XVM2-F1
#
_cell.length_a   1.000
_cell.length_b   1.000
_cell.length_c   1.000
_cell.angle_alpha   90.00
_cell.angle_beta   90.00
_cell.angle_gamma   90.00
#
_symmetry.space_group_name_H-M   'P 1'
#
loop_
_entity.id
_entity.type
_entity.pdbx_description
1 polymer ?
#
loop_
_entity_poly.entity_id
_entity_poly.type
_entity_poly.pdbx_seq_one_letter_code
_entity_poly.pdbx_strand_id
1 'polypeptide(L)'
;MATRQEIIEVIDALLEGKITPEEASRWAGKEVTKTPHCEDPSSALFTLIGITDPIVQKSEPWQKELPRDREVLARGVPCPRKELGKTVEAYWLAFAPWKKVVLSQIRKTEKGERILELIEEDWNGKQKLYHQMPLPITEEPGLPLSSGEIQEKKDAYRKGALTRGEALQWTIDQLQRKGAVDKWDVLLGFYWKLRGTDEPFSPNYISADTETRPTAHIGTKLFEICRRETERIKSQEKKEGNP
;
A
#
# COMPACT_ATOMS: atom_id res chain seq x y z
N MET A 1 8.59 -20.08 -5.98
CA MET A 1 8.33 -18.64 -5.97
C MET A 1 8.88 -18.16 -7.28
N ALA A 2 7.99 -17.74 -8.18
CA ALA A 2 8.39 -17.13 -9.42
C ALA A 2 9.09 -15.79 -9.14
N THR A 3 10.21 -15.59 -9.82
CA THR A 3 10.89 -14.31 -9.94
C THR A 3 10.03 -13.35 -10.77
N ARG A 4 10.32 -12.04 -10.67
CA ARG A 4 9.70 -11.02 -11.53
C ARG A 4 9.86 -11.37 -13.02
N GLN A 5 11.04 -11.84 -13.41
CA GLN A 5 11.36 -12.19 -14.79
C GLN A 5 10.51 -13.36 -15.29
N GLU A 6 10.35 -14.43 -14.49
CA GLU A 6 9.49 -15.56 -14.86
C GLU A 6 8.02 -15.12 -15.03
N ILE A 7 7.53 -14.21 -14.19
CA ILE A 7 6.16 -13.69 -14.31
C ILE A 7 6.02 -12.82 -15.58
N ILE A 8 7.02 -11.97 -15.88
CA ILE A 8 7.07 -11.17 -17.11
C ILE A 8 7.03 -12.07 -18.35
N GLU A 9 7.79 -13.16 -18.37
CA GLU A 9 7.83 -14.10 -19.48
C GLU A 9 6.48 -14.78 -19.73
N VAL A 10 5.75 -15.12 -18.67
CA VAL A 10 4.40 -15.68 -18.77
C VAL A 10 3.41 -14.63 -19.29
N ILE A 11 3.52 -13.38 -18.84
CA ILE A 11 2.70 -12.29 -19.36
C ILE A 11 2.97 -12.09 -20.86
N ASP A 12 4.24 -12.04 -21.27
CA ASP A 12 4.64 -11.85 -22.67
C ASP A 12 4.16 -13.01 -23.55
N ALA A 13 4.35 -14.25 -23.10
CA ALA A 13 3.86 -15.43 -23.81
C ALA A 13 2.33 -15.42 -23.99
N LEU A 14 1.58 -14.97 -22.97
CA LEU A 14 0.12 -14.86 -23.06
C LEU A 14 -0.31 -13.74 -24.02
N LEU A 15 0.31 -12.56 -23.94
CA LEU A 15 -0.01 -11.42 -24.81
C LEU A 15 0.35 -11.69 -26.28
N GLU A 16 1.39 -12.49 -26.54
CA GLU A 16 1.81 -12.94 -27.87
C GLU A 16 1.02 -14.15 -28.39
N GLY A 17 0.12 -14.73 -27.59
CA GLY A 17 -0.69 -15.89 -27.96
C GLY A 17 0.10 -17.21 -28.02
N LYS A 18 1.27 -17.28 -27.39
CA LYS A 18 2.09 -18.50 -27.28
C LYS A 18 1.55 -19.50 -26.25
N ILE A 19 0.80 -19.01 -25.27
CA ILE A 19 0.09 -19.81 -24.26
C ILE A 19 -1.36 -19.34 -24.14
N THR A 20 -2.24 -20.21 -23.66
CA THR A 20 -3.65 -19.86 -23.46
C THR A 20 -3.90 -19.17 -22.11
N PRO A 21 -5.02 -18.44 -21.94
CA PRO A 21 -5.41 -17.89 -20.64
C PRO A 21 -5.53 -18.97 -19.54
N GLU A 22 -5.99 -20.18 -19.87
CA GLU A 22 -6.09 -21.28 -18.92
C GLU A 22 -4.72 -21.79 -18.46
N GLU A 23 -3.74 -21.84 -19.37
CA GLU A 23 -2.37 -22.22 -19.05
C GLU A 23 -1.72 -21.20 -18.12
N ALA A 24 -1.85 -19.90 -18.44
CA ALA A 24 -1.33 -18.81 -17.63
C ALA A 24 -1.98 -18.75 -16.23
N SER A 25 -3.31 -18.86 -16.15
CA SER A 25 -4.05 -18.87 -14.87
C SER A 25 -3.65 -20.06 -14.00
N ARG A 26 -3.54 -21.27 -14.58
CA ARG A 26 -3.12 -22.47 -13.86
C ARG A 26 -1.68 -22.35 -13.35
N TRP A 27 -0.78 -21.79 -14.15
CA TRP A 27 0.60 -21.53 -13.72
C TRP A 27 0.64 -20.53 -12.56
N ALA A 28 -0.07 -19.41 -12.69
CA ALA A 28 -0.11 -18.37 -11.67
C ALA A 28 -0.70 -18.87 -10.34
N GLY A 29 -1.73 -19.72 -10.39
CA GLY A 29 -2.30 -20.37 -9.21
C GLY A 29 -1.32 -21.26 -8.44
N LYS A 30 -0.35 -21.88 -9.13
CA LYS A 30 0.71 -22.67 -8.47
C LYS A 30 1.76 -21.78 -7.80
N GLU A 31 2.09 -20.64 -8.40
CA GLU A 31 3.13 -19.75 -7.90
C GLU A 31 2.64 -18.76 -6.85
N VAL A 32 1.39 -18.30 -6.90
CA VAL A 32 0.85 -17.33 -5.93
C VAL A 32 0.93 -17.84 -4.49
N THR A 33 0.79 -19.15 -4.28
CA THR A 33 0.89 -19.79 -2.95
C THR A 33 2.30 -19.79 -2.38
N LYS A 34 3.31 -19.61 -3.24
CA LYS A 34 4.74 -19.58 -2.90
C LYS A 34 5.28 -18.14 -2.84
N THR A 35 4.53 -17.18 -3.35
CA THR A 35 4.94 -15.77 -3.47
C THR A 35 4.43 -14.97 -2.28
N PRO A 36 5.31 -14.25 -1.56
CA PRO A 36 4.89 -13.36 -0.49
C PRO A 36 3.89 -12.32 -1.00
N HIS A 37 2.77 -12.16 -0.30
CA HIS A 37 1.72 -11.20 -0.67
C HIS A 37 2.14 -9.72 -0.57
N CYS A 38 3.39 -9.42 -0.25
CA CYS A 38 3.93 -8.08 0.01
C CYS A 38 4.66 -7.45 -1.18
N GLU A 39 4.66 -8.10 -2.35
CA GLU A 39 5.46 -7.69 -3.50
C GLU A 39 4.61 -7.59 -4.77
N ASP A 40 5.10 -6.80 -5.74
CA ASP A 40 4.57 -6.68 -7.09
C ASP A 40 4.29 -8.03 -7.79
N PRO A 41 5.13 -9.08 -7.64
CA PRO A 41 4.81 -10.44 -8.02
C PRO A 41 3.43 -10.94 -7.60
N SER A 42 3.00 -10.71 -6.36
CA SER A 42 1.72 -11.24 -5.89
C SER A 42 0.54 -10.59 -6.60
N SER A 43 0.61 -9.28 -6.88
CA SER A 43 -0.45 -8.56 -7.59
C SER A 43 -0.61 -9.10 -9.02
N ALA A 44 0.51 -9.22 -9.75
CA ALA A 44 0.50 -9.72 -11.12
C ALA A 44 0.01 -11.18 -11.21
N LEU A 45 0.38 -12.02 -10.23
CA LEU A 45 -0.11 -13.40 -10.16
C LEU A 45 -1.64 -13.46 -9.91
N PHE A 46 -2.20 -12.56 -9.09
CA PHE A 46 -3.66 -12.49 -8.92
C PHE A 46 -4.36 -12.04 -10.22
N THR A 47 -3.81 -11.06 -10.94
CA THR A 47 -4.33 -10.66 -12.26
C THR A 47 -4.34 -11.85 -13.21
N LEU A 48 -3.21 -12.59 -13.30
CA LEU A 48 -3.09 -13.79 -14.15
C LEU A 48 -4.06 -14.91 -13.76
N ILE A 49 -4.36 -15.11 -12.47
CA ILE A 49 -5.39 -16.07 -12.04
C ILE A 49 -6.77 -15.62 -12.49
N GLY A 50 -7.07 -14.33 -12.36
CA GLY A 50 -8.36 -13.72 -12.67
C GLY A 50 -8.70 -13.65 -14.16
N ILE A 51 -7.75 -13.86 -15.08
CA ILE A 51 -8.01 -13.71 -16.53
C ILE A 51 -9.07 -14.68 -17.05
N THR A 52 -9.28 -15.82 -16.40
CA THR A 52 -10.32 -16.81 -16.76
C THR A 52 -11.65 -16.56 -16.04
N ASP A 53 -11.70 -15.61 -15.11
CA ASP A 53 -12.92 -15.29 -14.36
C ASP A 53 -13.84 -14.35 -15.18
N PRO A 54 -15.06 -14.77 -15.54
CA PRO A 54 -15.99 -13.97 -16.33
C PRO A 54 -16.42 -12.65 -15.66
N ILE A 55 -16.29 -12.54 -14.34
CA ILE A 55 -16.59 -11.32 -13.57
C ILE A 55 -15.44 -10.32 -13.74
N VAL A 56 -14.19 -10.79 -13.63
CA VAL A 56 -12.98 -9.96 -13.77
C VAL A 56 -12.86 -9.42 -15.20
N GLN A 57 -13.16 -10.23 -16.21
CA GLN A 57 -13.13 -9.81 -17.62
C GLN A 57 -14.10 -8.66 -17.94
N LYS A 58 -15.16 -8.45 -17.13
CA LYS A 58 -16.16 -7.40 -17.36
C LYS A 58 -15.76 -6.03 -16.80
N SER A 59 -14.89 -5.97 -15.80
CA SER A 59 -14.52 -4.71 -15.14
C SER A 59 -13.39 -3.97 -15.84
N GLU A 60 -12.34 -4.68 -16.26
CA GLU A 60 -11.26 -4.14 -17.08
C GLU A 60 -10.66 -5.30 -17.90
N PRO A 61 -10.42 -5.15 -19.21
CA PRO A 61 -9.83 -6.23 -20.00
C PRO A 61 -8.41 -6.50 -19.53
N TRP A 62 -8.08 -7.76 -19.21
CA TRP A 62 -6.74 -8.16 -18.76
C TRP A 62 -5.65 -7.79 -19.77
N GLN A 63 -5.97 -7.64 -21.06
CA GLN A 63 -5.05 -7.15 -22.09
C GLN A 63 -4.56 -5.71 -21.83
N LYS A 64 -5.27 -4.93 -21.01
CA LYS A 64 -4.84 -3.59 -20.56
C LYS A 64 -4.15 -3.61 -19.20
N GLU A 65 -4.49 -4.56 -18.34
CA GLU A 65 -3.90 -4.68 -17.00
C GLU A 65 -2.53 -5.34 -17.04
N LEU A 66 -2.38 -6.47 -17.76
CA LEU A 66 -1.12 -7.22 -17.81
C LEU A 66 0.08 -6.41 -18.33
N PRO A 67 -0.04 -5.52 -19.34
CA PRO A 67 1.07 -4.64 -19.71
C PRO A 67 1.50 -3.69 -18.58
N ARG A 68 0.56 -3.26 -17.71
CA ARG A 68 0.87 -2.43 -16.54
C ARG A 68 1.57 -3.27 -15.47
N ASP A 69 1.06 -4.46 -15.19
CA ASP A 69 1.68 -5.37 -14.21
C ASP A 69 3.09 -5.77 -14.63
N ARG A 70 3.29 -6.07 -15.92
CA ARG A 70 4.60 -6.35 -16.52
C ARG A 70 5.60 -5.23 -16.25
N GLU A 71 5.18 -3.99 -16.44
CA GLU A 71 6.06 -2.85 -16.21
C GLU A 71 6.36 -2.64 -14.72
N VAL A 72 5.35 -2.78 -13.86
CA VAL A 72 5.56 -2.75 -12.41
C VAL A 72 6.58 -3.81 -11.99
N LEU A 73 6.48 -5.03 -12.53
CA LEU A 73 7.45 -6.11 -12.29
C LEU A 73 8.85 -5.76 -12.81
N ALA A 74 8.95 -5.10 -13.97
CA ALA A 74 10.25 -4.73 -14.54
C ALA A 74 10.97 -3.66 -13.71
N ARG A 75 10.22 -2.69 -13.17
CA ARG A 75 10.76 -1.61 -12.33
C ARG A 75 10.98 -2.07 -10.89
N GLY A 76 10.10 -2.93 -10.38
CA GLY A 76 10.05 -3.34 -8.99
C GLY A 76 9.46 -2.28 -8.07
N VAL A 77 8.95 -2.72 -6.92
CA VAL A 77 8.47 -1.84 -5.84
C VAL A 77 9.39 -1.99 -4.63
N PRO A 78 9.86 -0.87 -4.01
CA PRO A 78 10.79 -0.90 -2.88
C PRO A 78 10.10 -1.38 -1.60
N CYS A 79 9.97 -2.70 -1.46
CA CYS A 79 9.36 -3.32 -0.28
C CYS A 79 10.41 -3.54 0.83
N PRO A 80 10.27 -2.89 2.00
CA PRO A 80 11.24 -3.01 3.09
C PRO A 80 11.05 -4.27 3.94
N ARG A 81 10.24 -5.25 3.53
CA ARG A 81 9.90 -6.42 4.36
C ARG A 81 11.11 -7.19 4.88
N LYS A 82 12.20 -7.30 4.10
CA LYS A 82 13.44 -7.98 4.52
C LYS A 82 14.21 -7.25 5.62
N GLU A 83 13.89 -5.98 5.82
CA GLU A 83 14.45 -5.08 6.83
C GLU A 83 13.57 -4.97 8.09
N LEU A 84 12.38 -5.57 8.07
CA LEU A 84 11.47 -5.59 9.22
C LEU A 84 12.12 -6.29 10.41
N GLY A 85 12.10 -5.64 11.57
CA GLY A 85 12.77 -6.06 12.80
C GLY A 85 14.28 -5.76 12.85
N LYS A 86 14.89 -5.40 11.72
CA LYS A 86 16.28 -4.93 11.65
C LYS A 86 16.29 -3.41 11.70
N THR A 87 16.26 -2.79 10.53
CA THR A 87 16.32 -1.34 10.33
C THR A 87 14.94 -0.71 10.19
N VAL A 88 13.88 -1.50 10.03
CA VAL A 88 12.48 -1.04 9.90
C VAL A 88 11.61 -1.69 10.98
N GLU A 89 10.82 -0.90 11.70
CA GLU A 89 9.87 -1.40 12.71
C GLU A 89 8.47 -1.61 12.14
N ALA A 90 8.07 -0.75 11.21
CA ALA A 90 6.75 -0.78 10.60
C ALA A 90 6.81 -0.07 9.25
N TYR A 91 5.98 -0.53 8.32
CA TYR A 91 5.81 0.15 7.04
C TYR A 91 4.37 0.07 6.54
N TRP A 92 4.01 1.05 5.74
CA TRP A 92 2.85 1.09 4.88
C TRP A 92 3.33 1.47 3.48
N LEU A 93 3.08 0.60 2.52
CA LEU A 93 3.49 0.72 1.13
C LEU A 93 2.27 0.65 0.24
N ALA A 94 2.13 1.59 -0.68
CA ALA A 94 1.08 1.56 -1.66
C ALA A 94 1.58 2.07 -3.01
N PHE A 95 1.03 1.53 -4.11
CA PHE A 95 1.38 2.02 -5.43
C PHE A 95 0.18 2.00 -6.38
N ALA A 96 0.27 2.85 -7.39
CA ALA A 96 -0.57 2.79 -8.58
C ALA A 96 0.33 2.92 -9.81
N PRO A 97 0.28 1.96 -10.77
CA PRO A 97 1.05 1.99 -12.01
C PRO A 97 0.96 3.35 -12.69
N TRP A 98 2.09 3.85 -13.19
CA TRP A 98 2.23 5.15 -13.88
C TRP A 98 1.86 6.41 -13.08
N LYS A 99 1.45 6.30 -11.82
CA LYS A 99 1.09 7.45 -10.97
C LYS A 99 2.15 7.77 -9.93
N LYS A 100 2.33 6.88 -8.97
CA LYS A 100 3.32 6.97 -7.90
C LYS A 100 3.42 5.69 -7.07
N VAL A 101 4.54 5.59 -6.38
CA VAL A 101 4.81 4.66 -5.27
C VAL A 101 4.91 5.51 -4.00
N VAL A 102 4.31 5.02 -2.92
CA VAL A 102 4.31 5.68 -1.61
C VAL A 102 4.81 4.70 -0.56
N LEU A 103 5.83 5.09 0.19
CA LEU A 103 6.35 4.36 1.32
C LEU A 103 6.35 5.25 2.56
N SER A 104 5.60 4.84 3.58
CA SER A 104 5.57 5.46 4.91
C SER A 104 6.10 4.43 5.89
N GLN A 105 7.18 4.71 6.61
CA GLN A 105 7.84 3.72 7.46
C GLN A 105 8.44 4.33 8.73
N ILE A 106 8.61 3.48 9.74
CA ILE A 106 9.38 3.77 10.94
C ILE A 106 10.71 3.04 10.81
N ARG A 107 11.81 3.78 10.64
CA ARG A 107 13.18 3.24 10.57
C ARG A 107 13.94 3.47 11.85
N LYS A 108 14.89 2.57 12.15
CA LYS A 108 15.95 2.73 13.15
C LYS A 108 17.22 3.17 12.42
N THR A 109 17.87 4.23 12.90
CA THR A 109 19.23 4.59 12.45
C THR A 109 20.25 3.61 13.02
N GLU A 110 21.50 3.69 12.56
CA GLU A 110 22.62 2.92 13.13
C GLU A 110 22.81 3.19 14.63
N LYS A 111 22.41 4.38 15.10
CA LYS A 111 22.45 4.77 16.52
C LYS A 111 21.23 4.30 17.31
N GLY A 112 20.29 3.59 16.67
CA GLY A 112 19.03 3.14 17.28
C GLY A 112 17.96 4.22 17.38
N GLU A 113 18.15 5.39 16.77
CA GLU A 113 17.17 6.46 16.78
C GLU A 113 16.02 6.13 15.81
N ARG A 114 14.78 6.34 16.25
CA ARG A 114 13.59 6.10 15.42
C ARG A 114 13.30 7.33 14.57
N ILE A 115 13.07 7.09 13.29
CA ILE A 115 12.71 8.10 12.29
C ILE A 115 11.41 7.67 11.63
N LEU A 116 10.44 8.60 11.57
CA LEU A 116 9.29 8.49 10.70
C LEU A 116 9.67 9.05 9.33
N GLU A 117 9.64 8.20 8.32
CA GLU A 117 10.03 8.52 6.94
C GLU A 117 8.81 8.33 6.02
N LEU A 118 8.58 9.32 5.15
CA LEU A 118 7.58 9.27 4.09
C LEU A 118 8.24 9.65 2.78
N ILE A 119 8.12 8.75 1.81
CA ILE A 119 8.64 8.88 0.46
C ILE A 119 7.45 8.73 -0.50
N GLU A 120 7.29 9.70 -1.41
CA GLU A 120 6.47 9.54 -2.60
C GLU A 120 7.33 9.75 -3.84
N GLU A 121 7.30 8.79 -4.75
CA GLU A 121 8.08 8.79 -5.98
C GLU A 121 7.17 8.53 -7.18
N ASP A 122 7.50 9.11 -8.32
CA ASP A 122 6.99 8.58 -9.58
C ASP A 122 7.73 7.30 -9.98
N TRP A 123 7.27 6.64 -11.04
CA TRP A 123 7.86 5.38 -11.48
C TRP A 123 9.27 5.53 -12.06
N ASN A 124 9.70 6.74 -12.41
CA ASN A 124 11.06 7.01 -12.89
C ASN A 124 12.03 7.25 -11.71
N GLY A 125 11.59 7.03 -10.47
CA GLY A 125 12.38 7.30 -9.27
C GLY A 125 12.51 8.78 -8.95
N LYS A 126 11.73 9.66 -9.61
CA LYS A 126 11.72 11.07 -9.26
C LYS A 126 10.86 11.26 -8.01
N GLN A 127 11.51 11.66 -6.95
CA GLN A 127 10.88 11.99 -5.68
C GLN A 127 9.92 13.19 -5.84
N LYS A 128 8.64 12.96 -5.54
CA LYS A 128 7.58 13.97 -5.48
C LYS A 128 7.45 14.57 -4.08
N LEU A 129 7.62 13.74 -3.05
CA LEU A 129 7.56 14.16 -1.66
C LEU A 129 8.59 13.36 -0.86
N TYR A 130 9.30 14.06 0.02
CA TYR A 130 10.12 13.44 1.04
C TYR A 130 9.95 14.18 2.35
N HIS A 131 9.70 13.41 3.39
CA HIS A 131 9.59 13.92 4.73
C HIS A 131 10.21 12.92 5.70
N GLN A 132 11.11 13.41 6.54
CA GLN A 132 11.65 12.65 7.66
C GLN A 132 11.50 13.47 8.94
N MET A 133 11.22 12.78 10.06
CA MET A 133 11.29 13.41 11.38
C MET A 133 11.66 12.39 12.46
N PRO A 134 12.32 12.82 13.55
CA PRO A 134 12.50 11.99 14.73
C PRO A 134 11.15 11.52 15.29
N LEU A 135 11.09 10.25 15.70
CA LEU A 135 9.90 9.63 16.27
C LEU A 135 10.25 8.85 17.55
N PRO A 136 10.75 9.54 18.60
CA PRO A 136 11.14 8.89 19.85
C PRO A 136 9.94 8.17 20.47
N ILE A 137 10.18 7.04 21.14
CA ILE A 137 9.14 6.35 21.89
C ILE A 137 8.86 7.11 23.18
N THR A 138 7.58 7.30 23.52
CA THR A 138 7.18 7.78 24.84
C THR A 138 7.28 6.65 25.87
N GLU A 139 7.89 6.93 27.04
CA GLU A 139 8.25 5.92 28.04
C GLU A 139 7.04 5.27 28.72
N GLU A 140 5.88 5.93 28.73
CA GLU A 140 4.69 5.41 29.39
C GLU A 140 4.05 4.29 28.56
N PRO A 141 3.84 3.08 29.13
CA PRO A 141 3.05 2.04 28.49
C PRO A 141 1.59 2.51 28.41
N GLY A 142 1.27 3.21 27.34
CA GLY A 142 -0.10 3.64 27.06
C GLY A 142 -1.00 2.44 26.78
N LEU A 143 -2.30 2.59 27.07
CA LEU A 143 -3.32 1.61 26.69
C LEU A 143 -3.25 1.29 25.18
N PRO A 144 -3.54 0.04 24.78
CA PRO A 144 -3.60 -0.32 23.36
C PRO A 144 -4.54 0.59 22.57
N LEU A 145 -4.09 1.03 21.40
CA LEU A 145 -4.92 1.84 20.51
C LEU A 145 -5.93 0.92 19.79
N SER A 146 -7.22 1.19 19.94
CA SER A 146 -8.27 0.42 19.28
C SER A 146 -8.46 0.87 17.82
N SER A 147 -8.99 -0.03 16.98
CA SER A 147 -9.41 0.35 15.62
C SER A 147 -10.54 1.38 15.62
N GLY A 148 -11.39 1.38 16.66
CA GLY A 148 -12.50 2.32 16.83
C GLY A 148 -12.01 3.75 16.99
N GLU A 149 -11.05 3.97 17.89
CA GLU A 149 -10.44 5.30 18.11
C GLU A 149 -9.80 5.86 16.84
N ILE A 150 -9.10 5.02 16.07
CA ILE A 150 -8.51 5.44 14.79
C ILE A 150 -9.61 5.84 13.80
N GLN A 151 -10.69 5.05 13.72
CA GLN A 151 -11.80 5.34 12.82
C GLN A 151 -12.53 6.62 13.20
N GLU A 152 -12.78 6.84 14.49
CA GLU A 152 -13.37 8.07 15.03
C GLU A 152 -12.52 9.29 14.67
N LYS A 153 -11.19 9.21 14.81
CA LYS A 153 -10.28 10.29 14.43
C LYS A 153 -10.26 10.55 12.93
N LYS A 154 -10.25 9.49 12.11
CA LYS A 154 -10.38 9.61 10.65
C LYS A 154 -11.70 10.29 10.27
N ASP A 155 -12.79 9.93 10.91
CA ASP A 155 -14.11 10.49 10.62
C ASP A 155 -14.28 11.92 11.12
N ALA A 156 -13.73 12.26 12.28
CA ALA A 156 -13.68 13.64 12.77
C ALA A 156 -12.88 14.55 11.81
N TYR A 157 -11.72 14.09 11.32
CA TYR A 157 -10.97 14.80 10.29
C TYR A 157 -11.77 14.96 8.99
N ARG A 158 -12.37 13.87 8.48
CA ARG A 158 -13.21 13.89 7.27
C ARG A 158 -14.40 14.83 7.36
N LYS A 159 -15.00 14.96 8.54
CA LYS A 159 -16.16 15.84 8.78
C LYS A 159 -15.75 17.29 9.07
N GLY A 160 -14.44 17.61 9.04
CA GLY A 160 -13.93 18.94 9.34
C GLY A 160 -13.95 19.32 10.82
N ALA A 161 -14.23 18.37 11.72
CA ALA A 161 -14.21 18.59 13.17
C ALA A 161 -12.79 18.59 13.77
N LEU A 162 -11.80 18.11 13.00
CA LEU A 162 -10.37 18.22 13.30
C LEU A 162 -9.67 18.86 12.11
N THR A 163 -8.77 19.80 12.38
CA THR A 163 -7.87 20.34 11.38
C THR A 163 -6.84 19.29 10.95
N ARG A 164 -6.22 19.50 9.79
CA ARG A 164 -5.10 18.67 9.30
C ARG A 164 -3.95 18.63 10.31
N GLY A 165 -3.63 19.76 10.94
CA GLY A 165 -2.56 19.87 11.94
C GLY A 165 -2.85 19.05 13.20
N GLU A 166 -4.08 19.13 13.72
CA GLU A 166 -4.48 18.36 14.91
C GLU A 166 -4.51 16.85 14.63
N ALA A 167 -5.03 16.43 13.47
CA ALA A 167 -5.05 15.03 13.09
C ALA A 167 -3.62 14.47 12.89
N LEU A 168 -2.72 15.29 12.34
CA LEU A 168 -1.33 14.93 12.15
C LEU A 168 -0.60 14.80 13.48
N GLN A 169 -0.75 15.77 14.38
CA GLN A 169 -0.14 15.72 15.71
C GLN A 169 -0.62 14.48 16.45
N TRP A 170 -1.93 14.23 16.47
CA TRP A 170 -2.49 13.05 17.10
C TRP A 170 -1.91 11.74 16.53
N THR A 171 -1.76 11.65 15.19
CA THR A 171 -1.18 10.48 14.52
C THR A 171 0.28 10.26 14.93
N ILE A 172 1.08 11.34 15.00
CA ILE A 172 2.47 11.29 15.47
C ILE A 172 2.52 10.83 16.92
N ASP A 173 1.69 11.40 17.80
CA ASP A 173 1.62 11.01 19.21
C ASP A 173 1.30 9.51 19.35
N GLN A 174 0.40 8.97 18.51
CA GLN A 174 0.11 7.52 18.51
C GLN A 174 1.29 6.68 18.01
N LEU A 175 2.01 7.12 16.97
CA LEU A 175 3.19 6.42 16.45
C LEU A 175 4.37 6.40 17.46
N GLN A 176 4.39 7.34 18.42
CA GLN A 176 5.37 7.37 19.51
C GLN A 176 5.02 6.42 20.67
N ARG A 177 3.75 5.97 20.79
CA ARG A 177 3.32 5.11 21.90
C ARG A 177 3.66 3.63 21.65
N LYS A 178 4.35 2.99 22.60
CA LYS A 178 4.57 1.51 22.56
C LYS A 178 3.25 0.74 22.50
N GLY A 179 2.24 1.17 23.25
CA GLY A 179 0.93 0.51 23.28
C GLY A 179 0.17 0.54 21.95
N ALA A 180 0.53 1.43 21.01
CA ALA A 180 -0.11 1.53 19.70
C ALA A 180 0.61 0.71 18.61
N VAL A 181 1.61 -0.11 18.96
CA VAL A 181 2.43 -0.87 17.99
C VAL A 181 1.60 -1.70 17.01
N ASP A 182 0.51 -2.30 17.50
CA ASP A 182 -0.45 -3.08 16.71
C ASP A 182 -1.22 -2.29 15.65
N LYS A 183 -1.06 -0.97 15.64
CA LYS A 183 -1.77 -0.03 14.76
C LYS A 183 -0.84 0.87 13.97
N TRP A 184 0.48 0.71 14.10
CA TRP A 184 1.43 1.58 13.40
C TRP A 184 1.24 1.52 11.89
N ASP A 185 0.98 0.36 11.31
CA ASP A 185 0.68 0.20 9.89
C ASP A 185 -0.51 1.06 9.41
N VAL A 186 -1.63 1.05 10.15
CA VAL A 186 -2.83 1.84 9.85
C VAL A 186 -2.57 3.33 10.06
N LEU A 187 -1.79 3.68 11.09
CA LEU A 187 -1.40 5.05 11.39
C LEU A 187 -0.44 5.60 10.33
N LEU A 188 0.49 4.80 9.79
CA LEU A 188 1.40 5.19 8.72
C LEU A 188 0.67 5.51 7.41
N GLY A 189 -0.36 4.73 7.08
CA GLY A 189 -1.25 5.05 5.96
C GLY A 189 -2.08 6.32 6.19
N PHE A 190 -2.51 6.58 7.44
CA PHE A 190 -3.19 7.84 7.78
C PHE A 190 -2.24 9.03 7.77
N TYR A 191 -1.01 8.86 8.26
CA TYR A 191 0.06 9.84 8.21
C TYR A 191 0.35 10.28 6.78
N TRP A 192 0.49 9.33 5.85
CA TRP A 192 0.58 9.64 4.43
C TRP A 192 -0.63 10.46 3.96
N LYS A 193 -1.86 10.04 4.27
CA LYS A 193 -3.05 10.81 3.87
C LYS A 193 -3.06 12.25 4.40
N LEU A 194 -2.47 12.49 5.58
CA LEU A 194 -2.37 13.80 6.21
C LEU A 194 -1.16 14.61 5.74
N ARG A 195 -0.11 14.00 5.18
CA ARG A 195 1.11 14.69 4.70
C ARG A 195 1.24 14.76 3.19
N GLY A 196 0.62 13.82 2.50
CA GLY A 196 0.66 13.67 1.06
C GLY A 196 0.09 14.88 0.34
N THR A 197 0.38 14.93 -0.95
CA THR A 197 -0.20 15.89 -1.88
C THR A 197 -1.71 15.69 -1.97
N ASP A 198 -2.48 16.76 -2.20
CA ASP A 198 -3.94 16.68 -2.42
C ASP A 198 -4.31 15.96 -3.74
N GLU A 199 -3.32 15.49 -4.51
CA GLU A 199 -3.54 14.65 -5.69
C GLU A 199 -4.28 13.35 -5.35
N PRO A 200 -5.40 13.06 -6.03
CA PRO A 200 -6.14 11.82 -5.82
C PRO A 200 -5.29 10.57 -6.09
N PHE A 201 -5.01 9.82 -5.03
CA PHE A 201 -4.31 8.54 -5.10
C PHE A 201 -5.29 7.40 -4.80
N SER A 202 -5.55 6.58 -5.84
CA SER A 202 -6.24 5.31 -5.73
C SER A 202 -5.20 4.22 -5.94
N PRO A 203 -4.66 3.61 -4.86
CA PRO A 203 -3.67 2.56 -5.03
C PRO A 203 -4.30 1.34 -5.69
N ASN A 204 -3.56 0.70 -6.59
CA ASN A 204 -3.88 -0.63 -7.10
C ASN A 204 -3.42 -1.73 -6.16
N TYR A 205 -2.50 -1.39 -5.24
CA TYR A 205 -1.96 -2.31 -4.26
C TYR A 205 -1.60 -1.58 -2.97
N ILE A 206 -1.85 -2.23 -1.83
CA ILE A 206 -1.52 -1.75 -0.49
C ILE A 206 -0.93 -2.91 0.32
N SER A 207 0.24 -2.70 0.90
CA SER A 207 0.88 -3.59 1.88
C SER A 207 1.16 -2.81 3.16
N ALA A 208 0.96 -3.45 4.30
CA ALA A 208 1.24 -2.85 5.59
C ALA A 208 1.72 -3.94 6.55
N ASP A 209 2.78 -3.68 7.32
CA ASP A 209 3.38 -4.65 8.22
C ASP A 209 4.04 -3.98 9.44
N THR A 210 4.12 -4.72 10.55
CA THR A 210 4.76 -4.30 11.81
C THR A 210 5.59 -5.44 12.39
N GLU A 211 6.74 -5.12 13.00
CA GLU A 211 7.68 -6.10 13.60
C GLU A 211 6.99 -7.08 14.56
N THR A 212 5.89 -6.67 15.20
CA THR A 212 5.18 -7.45 16.22
C THR A 212 4.18 -8.48 15.68
N ARG A 213 3.90 -8.51 14.37
CA ARG A 213 2.93 -9.46 13.80
C ARG A 213 3.55 -10.43 12.79
N PRO A 214 3.27 -11.73 12.88
CA PRO A 214 3.30 -12.60 11.72
C PRO A 214 2.13 -12.24 10.79
N THR A 215 2.42 -12.14 9.49
CA THR A 215 1.49 -11.78 8.42
C THR A 215 0.09 -12.40 8.58
N ALA A 216 -0.92 -11.56 8.83
CA ALA A 216 -2.33 -11.95 8.73
C ALA A 216 -2.92 -11.37 7.43
N HIS A 217 -3.58 -12.23 6.65
CA HIS A 217 -4.31 -11.93 5.41
C HIS A 217 -5.20 -10.67 5.52
N ILE A 218 -4.76 -9.53 4.98
CA ILE A 218 -5.55 -8.27 4.88
C ILE A 218 -5.67 -7.78 3.42
N GLY A 219 -5.18 -8.54 2.44
CA GLY A 219 -5.06 -8.09 1.04
C GLY A 219 -6.38 -7.69 0.35
N THR A 220 -7.51 -8.32 0.69
CA THR A 220 -8.77 -8.10 -0.03
C THR A 220 -9.70 -7.06 0.61
N LYS A 221 -9.75 -6.94 1.95
CA LYS A 221 -10.69 -6.01 2.61
C LYS A 221 -10.21 -4.55 2.62
N LEU A 222 -8.91 -4.30 2.78
CA LEU A 222 -8.40 -2.92 2.83
C LEU A 222 -8.46 -2.24 1.46
N PHE A 223 -8.25 -3.02 0.39
CA PHE A 223 -8.33 -2.57 -1.00
C PHE A 223 -9.73 -2.07 -1.37
N GLU A 224 -10.78 -2.81 -1.00
CA GLU A 224 -12.16 -2.37 -1.24
C GLU A 224 -12.52 -1.12 -0.42
N ILE A 225 -12.01 -1.00 0.80
CA ILE A 225 -12.26 0.16 1.67
C ILE A 225 -11.58 1.41 1.08
N CYS A 226 -10.31 1.32 0.71
CA CYS A 226 -9.59 2.44 0.10
C CYS A 226 -10.17 2.83 -1.26
N ARG A 227 -10.55 1.85 -2.11
CA ARG A 227 -11.20 2.12 -3.40
C ARG A 227 -12.53 2.85 -3.23
N ARG A 228 -13.42 2.35 -2.36
CA ARG A 228 -14.72 2.98 -2.08
C ARG A 228 -14.57 4.39 -1.51
N GLU A 229 -13.58 4.60 -0.64
CA GLU A 229 -13.29 5.91 -0.07
C GLU A 229 -12.77 6.92 -1.10
N THR A 230 -11.87 6.50 -2.00
CA THR A 230 -11.37 7.40 -3.04
C THR A 230 -12.44 7.69 -4.12
N GLU A 231 -13.27 6.71 -4.48
CA GLU A 231 -14.41 6.92 -5.38
C GLU A 231 -15.44 7.89 -4.79
N ARG A 232 -15.65 7.83 -3.46
CA ARG A 232 -16.54 8.74 -2.75
C ARG A 232 -16.00 10.17 -2.72
N ILE A 233 -14.71 10.37 -2.42
CA ILE A 233 -14.07 11.70 -2.41
C ILE A 233 -14.16 12.35 -3.79
N LYS A 234 -13.83 11.62 -4.86
CA LYS A 234 -13.97 12.11 -6.25
C LYS A 234 -15.40 12.48 -6.62
N SER A 235 -16.38 11.79 -6.04
CA SER A 235 -17.80 12.07 -6.26
C SER A 235 -18.31 13.29 -5.48
N GLN A 236 -17.66 13.65 -4.36
CA GLN A 236 -17.97 14.86 -3.60
C GLN A 236 -17.33 16.10 -4.24
N GLU A 237 -16.07 15.99 -4.67
CA GLU A 237 -15.37 17.08 -5.38
C GLU A 237 -16.06 17.44 -6.71
N LYS A 238 -16.65 16.46 -7.42
CA LYS A 238 -17.50 16.71 -8.60
C LYS A 238 -18.83 17.39 -8.30
N LYS A 239 -19.34 17.31 -7.06
CA LYS A 239 -20.57 18.00 -6.64
C LYS A 239 -20.29 19.42 -6.16
N GLU A 240 -19.09 19.69 -5.67
CA GLU A 240 -18.64 21.02 -5.23
C GLU A 240 -18.01 21.84 -6.37
N GLY A 241 -17.55 21.17 -7.43
CA GLY A 241 -17.03 21.78 -8.65
C GLY A 241 -18.01 21.75 -9.83
N ASN A 242 -19.07 22.55 -9.78
CA ASN A 242 -19.63 23.20 -10.97
C ASN A 242 -20.30 24.52 -10.53
N PRO A 243 -20.17 25.60 -11.33
CA PRO A 243 -20.67 26.94 -11.00
C PRO A 243 -22.18 27.02 -10.78
#